data_AF-A0A2V2RPM9-F1
#
_entry.id   AF-A0A2V2RPM9-F1
#
_cell.length_a   1.000
_cell.length_b   1.000
_cell.length_c   1.000
_cell.angle_alpha   90.00
_cell.angle_beta   90.00
_cell.angle_gamma   90.00
#
_symmetry.space_group_name_H-M   'P 1'
#
loop_
_entity.id
_entity.type
_entity.pdbx_description
1 polymer ?
#
loop_
_entity_poly.entity_id
_entity_poly.type
_entity_poly.pdbx_seq_one_letter_code
_entity_poly.pdbx_strand_id
1 'polypeptide(L)'
;MKSIICGLLLFAFAFFANPLCADEDKSKELLEAADKGALNEVKLLVKSGADLSAREEEEGATPLILAARAGHPDVVKFLIDSGAEVNAADELNSATALMWASTAEGEEEEGGPHREAPSEENRIAVVKMLIAAKANVNQ
;
A
#
# COMPACT_ATOMS: atom_id res chain seq x y z
N MET A 1 18.45 29.71 -51.11
CA MET A 1 19.61 30.08 -50.27
C MET A 1 19.40 29.48 -48.89
N LYS A 2 20.28 28.53 -48.50
CA LYS A 2 20.62 28.10 -47.11
C LYS A 2 19.46 27.42 -46.33
N SER A 3 19.52 26.24 -45.74
CA SER A 3 20.53 25.18 -45.50
C SER A 3 19.71 23.94 -45.06
N ILE A 4 19.98 22.70 -45.52
CA ILE A 4 20.78 21.65 -44.83
C ILE A 4 20.46 21.66 -43.30
N ILE A 5 19.83 20.66 -42.67
CA ILE A 5 20.38 19.32 -42.37
C ILE A 5 19.21 18.39 -41.98
N CYS A 6 19.16 17.23 -42.64
CA CYS A 6 18.58 15.98 -42.14
C CYS A 6 19.38 15.53 -40.91
N GLY A 7 18.76 15.42 -39.73
CA GLY A 7 19.47 15.04 -38.52
C GLY A 7 18.50 14.73 -37.39
N LEU A 8 18.46 13.44 -37.04
CA LEU A 8 17.85 12.85 -35.86
C LEU A 8 17.81 13.78 -34.64
N LEU A 9 16.63 13.85 -34.02
CA LEU A 9 16.35 13.99 -32.58
C LEU A 9 14.85 14.30 -32.53
N LEU A 10 13.96 13.30 -32.57
CA LEU A 10 13.43 12.72 -31.33
C LEU A 10 13.29 13.79 -30.22
N PHE A 11 12.61 14.90 -30.51
CA PHE A 11 12.06 15.75 -29.46
C PHE A 11 10.80 15.08 -28.92
N ALA A 12 11.09 14.05 -28.14
CA ALA A 12 10.35 13.44 -27.06
C ALA A 12 8.82 13.42 -27.22
N PHE A 13 8.35 12.28 -27.72
CA PHE A 13 7.18 11.63 -27.12
C PHE A 13 7.32 11.64 -25.59
N ALA A 14 6.75 12.63 -24.92
CA ALA A 14 6.38 12.52 -23.50
C ALA A 14 4.86 12.31 -23.36
N PHE A 15 4.20 11.86 -24.44
CA PHE A 15 2.95 11.10 -24.37
C PHE A 15 3.22 9.58 -24.43
N PHE A 16 4.44 9.16 -24.10
CA PHE A 16 4.56 8.01 -23.22
C PHE A 16 4.36 8.63 -21.82
N ALA A 17 3.20 8.61 -21.16
CA ALA A 17 2.54 7.37 -20.76
C ALA A 17 3.55 6.23 -20.87
N ASN A 18 4.63 6.34 -20.09
CA ASN A 18 5.59 5.28 -19.92
C ASN A 18 4.82 4.19 -19.17
N PRO A 19 4.31 3.16 -19.87
CA PRO A 19 3.57 2.09 -19.24
C PRO A 19 4.67 1.09 -18.87
N LEU A 20 5.40 1.38 -17.80
CA LEU A 20 6.02 0.28 -17.08
C LEU A 20 4.85 -0.47 -16.48
N CYS A 21 4.30 -1.42 -17.24
CA CYS A 21 3.27 -2.37 -16.84
C CYS A 21 3.69 -3.06 -15.53
N ALA A 22 3.51 -2.38 -14.40
CA ALA A 22 2.92 -3.06 -13.28
C ALA A 22 1.52 -3.44 -13.74
N ASP A 23 1.08 -4.68 -13.47
CA ASP A 23 -0.34 -5.02 -13.57
C ASP A 23 -1.10 -4.07 -12.62
N GLU A 24 -1.53 -2.90 -13.10
CA GLU A 24 -2.32 -1.93 -12.32
C GLU A 24 -3.54 -2.62 -11.68
N ASP A 25 -4.10 -3.60 -12.40
CA ASP A 25 -5.16 -4.48 -11.92
C ASP A 25 -4.76 -5.28 -10.67
N LYS A 26 -3.59 -5.93 -10.65
CA LYS A 26 -3.13 -6.73 -9.49
C LYS A 26 -2.80 -5.86 -8.28
N SER A 27 -2.21 -4.70 -8.50
CA SER A 27 -1.89 -3.75 -7.43
C SER A 27 -3.16 -3.24 -6.76
N LYS A 28 -4.18 -2.91 -7.57
CA LYS A 28 -5.51 -2.52 -7.08
C LYS A 28 -6.21 -3.65 -6.35
N GLU A 29 -6.19 -4.86 -6.90
CA GLU A 29 -6.74 -6.05 -6.25
C GLU A 29 -6.05 -6.35 -4.92
N LEU A 30 -4.72 -6.11 -4.81
CA LEU A 30 -3.97 -6.32 -3.57
C LEU A 30 -4.38 -5.32 -2.50
N LEU A 31 -4.59 -4.06 -2.86
CA LEU A 31 -5.07 -3.02 -1.95
C LEU A 31 -6.45 -3.39 -1.40
N GLU A 32 -7.38 -3.78 -2.28
CA GLU A 32 -8.73 -4.19 -1.88
C GLU A 32 -8.74 -5.46 -1.02
N ALA A 33 -7.94 -6.47 -1.37
CA ALA A 33 -7.81 -7.70 -0.59
C ALA A 33 -7.18 -7.44 0.79
N ALA A 34 -6.25 -6.47 0.89
CA ALA A 34 -5.65 -6.08 2.15
C ALA A 34 -6.64 -5.34 3.06
N ASP A 35 -7.45 -4.42 2.50
CA ASP A 35 -8.49 -3.69 3.24
C ASP A 35 -9.59 -4.63 3.75
N LYS A 36 -9.93 -5.69 3.00
CA LYS A 36 -10.92 -6.70 3.41
C LYS A 36 -10.38 -7.78 4.34
N GLY A 37 -9.06 -7.85 4.54
CA GLY A 37 -8.44 -8.93 5.31
C GLY A 37 -8.44 -10.29 4.61
N ALA A 38 -8.59 -10.33 3.28
CA ALA A 38 -8.68 -11.55 2.49
C ALA A 38 -7.32 -12.24 2.30
N LEU A 39 -6.79 -12.85 3.36
CA LEU A 39 -5.44 -13.43 3.40
C LEU A 39 -5.11 -14.36 2.24
N ASN A 40 -6.07 -15.17 1.78
CA ASN A 40 -5.85 -16.10 0.67
C ASN A 40 -5.66 -15.36 -0.66
N GLU A 41 -6.42 -14.30 -0.89
CA GLU A 41 -6.32 -13.45 -2.08
C GLU A 41 -4.98 -12.70 -2.07
N VAL A 42 -4.64 -12.07 -0.93
CA VAL A 42 -3.33 -11.42 -0.74
C VAL A 42 -2.19 -12.38 -1.05
N LYS A 43 -2.22 -13.62 -0.53
CA LYS A 43 -1.20 -14.64 -0.82
C LYS A 43 -1.10 -15.00 -2.29
N LEU A 44 -2.23 -15.10 -3.00
CA LEU A 44 -2.25 -15.41 -4.42
C LEU A 44 -1.69 -14.26 -5.25
N LEU A 45 -2.06 -13.02 -4.92
CA LEU A 45 -1.62 -11.80 -5.59
C LEU A 45 -0.11 -11.58 -5.41
N VAL A 46 0.40 -11.72 -4.18
CA VAL A 46 1.84 -11.63 -3.93
C VAL A 46 2.61 -12.71 -4.68
N LYS A 47 2.09 -13.94 -4.78
CA LYS A 47 2.69 -15.01 -5.58
C LYS A 47 2.62 -14.76 -7.09
N SER A 48 1.62 -14.01 -7.57
CA SER A 48 1.47 -13.64 -8.98
C SER A 48 2.26 -12.40 -9.39
N GLY A 49 3.04 -11.84 -8.45
CA GLY A 49 3.93 -10.70 -8.67
C GLY A 49 3.29 -9.34 -8.42
N ALA A 50 2.23 -9.27 -7.61
CA ALA A 50 1.66 -7.99 -7.19
C ALA A 50 2.69 -7.14 -6.42
N ASP A 51 2.66 -5.83 -6.65
CA ASP A 51 3.58 -4.90 -6.00
C ASP A 51 3.12 -4.57 -4.58
N LEU A 52 3.95 -4.89 -3.60
CA LEU A 52 3.70 -4.59 -2.18
C LEU A 52 3.81 -3.10 -1.86
N SER A 53 4.45 -2.33 -2.73
CA SER A 53 4.62 -0.87 -2.63
C SER A 53 3.54 -0.10 -3.41
N ALA A 54 2.52 -0.80 -3.92
CA ALA A 54 1.36 -0.18 -4.55
C ALA A 54 0.75 0.89 -3.64
N ARG A 55 0.22 1.95 -4.26
CA ARG A 55 -0.48 3.03 -3.56
C ARG A 55 -1.89 3.18 -4.09
N GLU A 56 -2.80 3.34 -3.14
CA GLU A 56 -4.19 3.67 -3.38
C GLU A 56 -4.30 5.12 -3.91
N GLU A 57 -5.30 5.39 -4.75
CA GLU A 57 -5.41 6.64 -5.52
C GLU A 57 -5.85 7.84 -4.67
N GLU A 58 -6.66 7.63 -3.63
CA GLU A 58 -7.25 8.69 -2.81
C GLU A 58 -6.30 9.17 -1.70
N GLU A 59 -5.73 8.26 -0.91
CA GLU A 59 -4.91 8.58 0.27
C GLU A 59 -3.41 8.30 0.04
N GLY A 60 -3.05 7.58 -1.03
CA GLY A 60 -1.69 7.07 -1.22
C GLY A 60 -1.35 5.91 -0.27
N ALA A 61 -2.36 5.23 0.28
CA ALA A 61 -2.18 4.16 1.25
C ALA A 61 -1.58 2.90 0.60
N THR A 62 -0.66 2.23 1.30
CA THR A 62 -0.09 0.95 0.87
C THR A 62 -0.95 -0.24 1.35
N PRO A 63 -0.80 -1.44 0.79
CA PRO A 63 -1.50 -2.63 1.28
C PRO A 63 -1.29 -2.87 2.78
N LEU A 64 -0.08 -2.56 3.29
CA LEU A 64 0.23 -2.68 4.70
C LEU A 64 -0.52 -1.65 5.55
N ILE A 65 -0.67 -0.41 5.07
CA ILE A 65 -1.43 0.65 5.76
C ILE A 65 -2.92 0.25 5.82
N LEU A 66 -3.51 -0.19 4.71
CA LEU A 66 -4.90 -0.61 4.66
C LEU A 66 -5.19 -1.78 5.62
N ALA A 67 -4.38 -2.84 5.56
CA ALA A 67 -4.53 -3.99 6.47
C ALA A 67 -4.32 -3.61 7.95
N ALA A 68 -3.46 -2.64 8.24
CA ALA A 68 -3.21 -2.16 9.60
C ALA A 68 -4.36 -1.27 10.12
N ARG A 69 -4.90 -0.38 9.27
CA ARG A 69 -6.06 0.48 9.55
C ARG A 69 -7.31 -0.36 9.80
N ALA A 70 -7.53 -1.39 8.98
CA ALA A 70 -8.64 -2.34 9.12
C ALA A 70 -8.44 -3.38 10.24
N GLY A 71 -7.24 -3.44 10.85
CA GLY A 71 -6.94 -4.36 11.95
C GLY A 71 -6.94 -5.83 11.55
N HIS A 72 -6.30 -6.17 10.43
CA HIS A 72 -6.17 -7.54 9.94
C HIS A 72 -4.79 -8.13 10.25
N PRO A 73 -4.57 -8.70 11.46
CA PRO A 73 -3.25 -9.14 11.93
C PRO A 73 -2.60 -10.18 11.01
N ASP A 74 -3.37 -11.13 10.47
CA ASP A 74 -2.83 -12.19 9.63
C ASP A 74 -2.30 -11.67 8.29
N VAL A 75 -2.99 -10.67 7.71
CA VAL A 75 -2.57 -10.01 6.48
C VAL A 75 -1.35 -9.14 6.73
N VAL A 76 -1.35 -8.33 7.80
CA VAL A 76 -0.20 -7.51 8.21
C VAL A 76 1.04 -8.36 8.38
N LYS A 77 0.93 -9.48 9.11
CA LYS A 77 2.05 -10.41 9.30
C LYS A 77 2.59 -10.93 7.97
N PHE A 78 1.70 -11.39 7.09
CA PHE A 78 2.11 -11.93 5.80
C PHE A 78 2.79 -10.88 4.91
N LEU A 79 2.28 -9.64 4.89
CA LEU A 79 2.87 -8.55 4.11
C LEU A 79 4.28 -8.19 4.63
N ILE A 80 4.46 -8.11 5.96
CA ILE A 80 5.77 -7.89 6.59
C ILE A 80 6.74 -9.03 6.23
N ASP A 81 6.30 -10.29 6.37
CA ASP A 81 7.11 -11.47 6.04
C ASP A 81 7.46 -11.53 4.54
N SER A 82 6.63 -10.93 3.68
CA SER A 82 6.85 -10.81 2.22
C SER A 82 7.74 -9.63 1.84
N GLY A 83 8.19 -8.82 2.79
CA GLY A 83 9.10 -7.70 2.57
C GLY A 83 8.42 -6.36 2.28
N ALA A 84 7.15 -6.18 2.66
CA ALA A 84 6.50 -4.88 2.56
C ALA A 84 7.23 -3.81 3.41
N GLU A 85 7.26 -2.57 2.90
CA GLU A 85 7.94 -1.48 3.57
C GLU A 85 7.15 -1.00 4.80
N VAL A 86 7.63 -1.36 5.99
CA VAL A 86 6.98 -1.05 7.29
C VAL A 86 6.95 0.45 7.59
N ASN A 87 7.91 1.20 7.05
CA ASN A 87 8.04 2.64 7.26
C ASN A 87 7.37 3.46 6.16
N ALA A 88 6.71 2.81 5.19
CA ALA A 88 5.95 3.53 4.18
C ALA A 88 4.88 4.38 4.86
N ALA A 89 4.78 5.62 4.39
CA ALA A 89 3.79 6.58 4.79
C ALA A 89 2.81 6.81 3.64
N ASP A 90 1.56 7.09 4.00
CA ASP A 90 0.59 7.59 3.04
C ASP A 90 0.96 8.99 2.53
N GLU A 91 0.29 9.42 1.48
CA GLU A 91 0.54 10.75 0.88
C GLU A 91 -0.34 11.83 1.51
N LEU A 92 -1.48 11.45 2.08
CA LEU A 92 -2.43 12.38 2.68
C LEU A 92 -1.91 13.02 3.99
N ASN A 93 -1.43 12.20 4.92
CA ASN A 93 -1.06 12.65 6.28
C ASN A 93 0.41 12.35 6.62
N SER A 94 1.17 11.75 5.69
CA SER A 94 2.47 11.15 5.99
C SER A 94 2.40 10.15 7.16
N ALA A 95 1.26 9.46 7.28
CA ALA A 95 0.98 8.53 8.36
C ALA A 95 1.42 7.12 7.97
N THR A 96 2.13 6.46 8.89
CA THR A 96 2.59 5.07 8.70
C THR A 96 1.52 4.07 9.14
N ALA A 97 1.66 2.80 8.76
CA ALA A 97 0.78 1.72 9.20
C ALA A 97 0.62 1.66 10.74
N LEU A 98 1.68 1.98 11.49
CA LEU A 98 1.64 2.01 12.95
C LEU A 98 0.78 3.17 13.49
N MET A 99 0.79 4.32 12.83
CA MET A 99 -0.02 5.48 13.22
C MET A 99 -1.49 5.16 13.01
N TRP A 100 -1.85 4.65 11.82
CA TRP A 100 -3.22 4.23 11.51
C TRP A 100 -3.75 3.12 12.43
N ALA A 101 -2.93 2.12 12.75
CA ALA A 101 -3.31 1.07 13.71
C ALA A 101 -3.55 1.62 15.13
N SER A 102 -2.89 2.73 15.49
CA SER A 102 -3.02 3.38 16.79
C SER A 102 -4.22 4.33 16.84
N THR A 103 -4.53 5.02 15.72
CA THR A 103 -5.61 6.01 15.62
C THR A 103 -6.98 5.41 15.31
N ALA A 104 -7.06 4.09 15.03
CA ALA A 104 -8.33 3.37 14.86
C ALA A 104 -9.19 3.27 16.14
N GLU A 105 -9.05 4.22 17.06
CA GLU A 105 -9.94 4.47 18.20
C GLU A 105 -11.25 5.09 17.71
N GLY A 106 -12.11 4.32 17.03
CA GLY A 106 -13.55 4.59 16.94
C GLY A 106 -14.03 5.99 16.55
N GLU A 107 -13.25 6.80 15.84
CA GLU A 107 -13.78 8.02 15.24
C GLU A 107 -14.50 7.61 13.95
N GLU A 108 -15.82 7.48 14.07
CA GLU A 108 -16.74 7.51 12.94
C GLU A 108 -16.42 8.78 12.14
N GLU A 109 -15.61 8.66 11.08
CA GLU A 109 -15.59 9.70 10.04
C GLU A 109 -17.01 9.80 9.50
N GLU A 110 -17.74 10.85 9.90
CA GLU A 110 -19.04 11.17 9.34
C GLU A 110 -18.90 11.35 7.82
N GLY A 111 -19.23 10.31 7.07
CA GLY A 111 -19.17 10.28 5.61
C GLY A 111 -18.30 9.17 5.00
N GLY A 112 -17.52 8.43 5.79
CA GLY A 112 -16.74 7.28 5.31
C GLY A 112 -17.58 6.00 5.16
N PRO A 113 -17.16 5.01 4.35
CA PRO A 113 -17.82 3.71 4.33
C PRO A 113 -17.85 3.12 5.75
N HIS A 114 -18.99 2.58 6.19
CA HIS A 114 -19.14 1.90 7.49
C HIS A 114 -18.16 0.71 7.58
N ARG A 115 -16.96 0.97 8.08
CA ARG A 115 -15.97 -0.07 8.41
C ARG A 115 -16.24 -0.55 9.82
N GLU A 116 -16.37 -1.86 10.00
CA GLU A 116 -16.47 -2.47 11.33
C GLU A 116 -15.18 -2.16 12.08
N ALA A 117 -15.30 -1.51 13.25
CA ALA A 117 -14.14 -1.17 14.04
C ALA A 117 -13.35 -2.45 14.39
N PRO A 118 -12.03 -2.47 14.21
CA PRO A 118 -11.24 -3.64 14.52
C PRO A 118 -11.34 -3.97 16.00
N SER A 119 -11.43 -5.26 16.34
CA SER A 119 -11.44 -5.67 17.75
C SER A 119 -10.18 -5.18 18.47
N GLU A 120 -10.33 -4.85 19.75
CA GLU A 120 -9.20 -4.44 20.60
C GLU A 120 -8.03 -5.43 20.54
N GLU A 121 -8.33 -6.73 20.49
CA GLU A 121 -7.33 -7.79 20.37
C GLU A 121 -6.55 -7.69 19.05
N ASN A 122 -7.25 -7.49 17.93
CA ASN A 122 -6.62 -7.35 16.62
C ASN A 122 -5.80 -6.06 16.51
N ARG A 123 -6.31 -4.95 17.05
CA ARG A 123 -5.56 -3.69 17.15
C ARG A 123 -4.24 -3.88 17.90
N ILE A 124 -4.32 -4.45 19.10
CA ILE A 124 -3.13 -4.72 19.94
C ILE A 124 -2.15 -5.65 19.22
N ALA A 125 -2.65 -6.67 18.53
CA ALA A 125 -1.81 -7.60 17.77
C ALA A 125 -1.07 -6.90 16.61
N VAL A 126 -1.78 -6.11 15.80
CA VAL A 126 -1.20 -5.34 14.69
C VAL A 126 -0.14 -4.35 15.18
N VAL A 127 -0.45 -3.56 16.22
CA VAL A 127 0.50 -2.59 16.80
C VAL A 127 1.77 -3.28 17.28
N LYS A 128 1.64 -4.41 18.00
CA LYS A 128 2.81 -5.19 18.44
C LYS A 128 3.66 -5.70 17.28
N MET A 129 3.02 -6.20 16.22
CA MET A 129 3.73 -6.70 15.04
C MET A 129 4.49 -5.59 14.30
N LEU A 130 3.88 -4.42 14.13
CA LEU A 130 4.52 -3.28 13.47
C LEU A 130 5.68 -2.69 14.31
N ILE A 131 5.54 -2.64 15.64
CA ILE A 131 6.63 -2.25 16.54
C ILE A 131 7.80 -3.23 16.44
N ALA A 132 7.51 -4.54 16.47
CA ALA A 132 8.54 -5.58 16.34
C ALA A 132 9.26 -5.51 14.98
N ALA A 133 8.51 -5.29 13.90
CA ALA A 133 9.08 -5.15 12.57
C ALA A 133 9.97 -3.91 12.45
N LYS A 134 9.57 -2.76 13.03
CA LYS A 134 10.41 -1.55 13.11
C LYS A 134 11.70 -1.76 13.90
N ALA A 135 11.67 -2.57 14.96
CA ALA A 135 12.88 -2.88 15.73
C ALA A 135 13.89 -3.70 14.91
N ASN A 136 13.42 -4.59 14.03
CA ASN A 136 14.28 -5.44 13.19
C ASN A 136 14.90 -4.70 11.99
N VAL A 137 14.26 -3.64 11.47
CA VAL A 137 14.80 -2.85 10.34
C VAL A 137 15.98 -1.95 10.76
N ASN A 138 16.16 -1.69 12.06
CA ASN A 138 17.20 -0.82 12.61
C ASN A 138 18.43 -1.58 13.17
N GLN A 139 18.64 -2.84 12.77
CA GLN A 139 19.81 -3.66 13.15
C GLN A 139 20.74 -3.95 11.97
#